data_AF-A0A1I2GKP8-F1
#
_entry.id   AF-A0A1I2GKP8-F1
#
_cell.length_a   1.000
_cell.length_b   1.000
_cell.length_c   1.000
_cell.angle_alpha   90.00
_cell.angle_beta   90.00
_cell.angle_gamma   90.00
#
_symmetry.space_group_name_H-M   'P 1'
#
loop_
_entity.id
_entity.type
_entity.pdbx_description
1 polymer ?
#
loop_
_entity_poly.entity_id
_entity_poly.type
_entity_poly.pdbx_seq_one_letter_code
_entity_poly.pdbx_strand_id
1 'polypeptide(L)'
;MSNARRTPAPPDPRGAGRLARIFGQIALGGVLVTAGIGHLTSQREEFQAQVPSWVPLDADFVVLASGVVEIGLGASLLAAWRQPSRALVGATVAAFFVAVFPGNIAQLVERKDGFGLDTDAKRAVRLVFQPLLVAWAIGATNALGEWRRRRC
;
A
#
# COMPACT_ATOMS: atom_id res chain seq x y z
N MET A 1 -15.50 -47.82 29.45
CA MET A 1 -15.41 -47.07 28.18
C MET A 1 -14.78 -45.71 28.47
N SER A 2 -13.46 -45.59 28.32
CA SER A 2 -12.73 -44.33 28.61
C SER A 2 -12.69 -43.48 27.35
N ASN A 3 -13.49 -42.39 27.33
CA ASN A 3 -13.48 -41.41 26.26
C ASN A 3 -12.30 -40.46 26.49
N ALA A 4 -11.13 -40.84 25.97
CA ALA A 4 -9.95 -39.98 25.98
C ALA A 4 -10.24 -38.74 25.11
N ARG A 5 -10.53 -37.60 25.75
CA ARG A 5 -10.67 -36.31 25.07
C ARG A 5 -9.34 -36.01 24.38
N ARG A 6 -9.28 -36.17 23.07
CA ARG A 6 -8.16 -35.70 22.26
C ARG A 6 -8.15 -34.17 22.37
N THR A 7 -7.11 -33.63 22.97
CA THR A 7 -6.82 -32.20 22.90
C THR A 7 -6.67 -31.82 21.41
N PRO A 8 -7.36 -30.78 20.92
CA PRO A 8 -7.22 -30.36 19.54
C PRO A 8 -5.77 -29.91 19.30
N ALA A 9 -5.20 -30.35 18.18
CA ALA A 9 -3.86 -29.95 17.78
C ALA A 9 -3.81 -28.41 17.59
N PRO A 10 -2.71 -27.75 17.96
CA PRO A 10 -2.55 -26.32 17.74
C PRO A 10 -2.63 -25.97 16.24
N PRO A 11 -3.16 -24.79 15.87
CA PRO A 11 -3.32 -24.39 14.47
C PRO A 11 -1.97 -24.34 13.74
N ASP A 12 -1.94 -24.79 12.48
CA ASP A 12 -0.74 -24.76 11.65
C ASP A 12 -0.25 -23.31 11.43
N PRO A 13 0.96 -22.94 11.89
CA PRO A 13 1.50 -21.60 11.73
C PRO A 13 1.66 -21.19 10.25
N ARG A 14 1.78 -22.15 9.33
CA ARG A 14 1.83 -21.87 7.88
C ARG A 14 0.45 -21.44 7.34
N GLY A 15 -0.62 -21.96 7.92
CA GLY A 15 -2.00 -21.57 7.62
C GLY A 15 -2.30 -20.15 8.08
N ALA A 16 -1.95 -19.82 9.32
CA ALA A 16 -2.11 -18.46 9.86
C ALA A 16 -1.35 -17.41 9.03
N GLY A 17 -0.10 -17.70 8.67
CA GLY A 17 0.70 -16.83 7.80
C GLY A 17 0.19 -16.72 6.35
N ARG A 18 -0.64 -17.66 5.88
CA ARG A 18 -1.32 -17.56 4.58
C ARG A 18 -2.54 -16.64 4.67
N LEU A 19 -3.36 -16.80 5.70
CA LEU A 19 -4.54 -15.97 5.93
C LEU A 19 -4.14 -14.50 6.12
N ALA A 20 -3.14 -14.22 6.96
CA ALA A 20 -2.64 -12.86 7.17
C ALA A 20 -2.21 -12.18 5.86
N ARG A 21 -1.57 -12.92 4.95
CA ARG A 21 -1.19 -12.40 3.63
C ARG A 21 -2.39 -12.15 2.72
N ILE A 22 -3.39 -13.02 2.74
CA ILE A 22 -4.63 -12.84 1.96
C ILE A 22 -5.36 -11.59 2.44
N PHE A 23 -5.64 -11.50 3.74
CA PHE A 23 -6.27 -10.31 4.33
C PHE A 23 -5.45 -9.05 4.06
N GLY A 24 -4.13 -9.12 4.24
CA GLY A 24 -3.24 -8.01 3.96
C GLY A 24 -3.30 -7.56 2.50
N GLN A 25 -3.38 -8.49 1.54
CA GLN A 25 -3.46 -8.15 0.12
C GLN A 25 -4.82 -7.54 -0.26
N ILE A 26 -5.92 -8.09 0.28
CA ILE A 26 -7.27 -7.55 0.06
C ILE A 26 -7.37 -6.14 0.65
N ALA A 27 -6.93 -5.97 1.90
CA ALA A 27 -6.99 -4.69 2.59
C ALA A 27 -6.13 -3.63 1.86
N LEU A 28 -4.91 -3.98 1.45
CA LEU A 28 -4.05 -3.06 0.69
C LEU A 28 -4.66 -2.69 -0.66
N GLY A 29 -5.22 -3.66 -1.39
CA GLY A 29 -5.91 -3.41 -2.64
C GLY A 29 -7.11 -2.48 -2.46
N GLY A 30 -7.92 -2.71 -1.43
CA GLY A 30 -9.05 -1.85 -1.07
C GLY A 30 -8.61 -0.42 -0.75
N VAL A 31 -7.57 -0.24 0.07
CA VAL A 31 -7.02 1.08 0.42
C VAL A 31 -6.61 1.84 -0.84
N LEU A 32 -5.88 1.21 -1.77
CA LEU A 32 -5.45 1.87 -3.01
C LEU A 32 -6.62 2.25 -3.92
N VAL A 33 -7.61 1.36 -4.09
CA VAL A 33 -8.80 1.68 -4.89
C VAL A 33 -9.56 2.85 -4.28
N THR A 34 -9.77 2.85 -2.96
CA THR A 34 -10.46 3.96 -2.27
C THR A 34 -9.67 5.26 -2.36
N ALA A 35 -8.35 5.22 -2.16
CA ALA A 35 -7.49 6.40 -2.30
C ALA A 35 -7.55 6.97 -3.72
N GLY A 36 -7.45 6.12 -4.74
CA GLY A 36 -7.51 6.55 -6.13
C GLY A 36 -8.88 7.11 -6.50
N ILE A 37 -9.99 6.53 -6.02
CA ILE A 37 -11.32 7.15 -6.17
C ILE A 37 -11.35 8.53 -5.51
N GLY A 38 -10.73 8.69 -4.33
CA GLY A 38 -10.59 9.96 -3.64
C GLY A 38 -9.91 11.04 -4.50
N HIS A 39 -8.80 10.71 -5.17
CA HIS A 39 -8.11 11.60 -6.10
C HIS A 39 -9.02 12.08 -7.25
N LEU A 40 -9.93 11.24 -7.71
CA LEU A 40 -10.82 11.55 -8.84
C LEU A 40 -12.09 12.30 -8.41
N THR A 41 -12.39 12.36 -7.11
CA THR A 41 -13.69 12.82 -6.62
C THR A 41 -13.56 13.80 -5.45
N SER A 42 -13.96 13.40 -4.24
CA SER A 42 -14.19 14.27 -3.09
C SER A 42 -12.91 14.77 -2.41
N GLN A 43 -11.76 14.19 -2.70
CA GLN A 43 -10.48 14.56 -2.08
C GLN A 43 -9.52 15.23 -3.07
N ARG A 44 -9.97 15.50 -4.30
CA ARG A 44 -9.13 16.00 -5.38
C ARG A 44 -8.43 17.31 -5.04
N GLU A 45 -9.17 18.29 -4.53
CA GLU A 45 -8.62 19.59 -4.12
C GLU A 45 -7.57 19.43 -2.99
N GLU A 46 -7.87 18.57 -2.01
CA GLU A 46 -6.95 18.27 -0.91
C GLU A 46 -5.63 17.67 -1.40
N PHE A 47 -5.71 16.75 -2.38
CA PHE A 47 -4.55 16.14 -3.01
C PHE A 47 -3.76 17.15 -3.87
N GLN A 48 -4.43 18.05 -4.59
CA GLN A 48 -3.76 19.10 -5.38
C GLN A 48 -2.90 19.99 -4.48
N ALA A 49 -3.43 20.36 -3.30
CA ALA A 49 -2.70 21.14 -2.32
C ALA A 49 -1.41 20.45 -1.84
N GLN A 50 -1.31 19.11 -1.96
CA GLN A 50 -0.11 18.35 -1.59
C GLN A 50 0.91 18.20 -2.72
N VAL A 51 0.58 18.57 -3.96
CA VAL A 51 1.54 18.45 -5.08
C VAL A 51 2.72 19.37 -4.80
N PRO A 52 3.97 18.87 -4.77
CA PRO A 52 5.12 19.69 -4.40
C PRO A 52 5.36 20.85 -5.37
N SER A 53 5.84 21.98 -4.85
CA SER A 53 6.06 23.20 -5.65
C SER A 53 7.10 23.03 -6.78
N TRP A 54 7.98 22.04 -6.65
CA TRP A 54 9.03 21.72 -7.61
C TRP A 54 8.60 20.75 -8.73
N VAL A 55 7.38 20.20 -8.68
CA VAL A 55 6.87 19.36 -9.77
C VAL A 55 6.49 20.26 -10.95
N PRO A 56 7.13 20.13 -12.13
CA PRO A 56 6.92 21.03 -13.27
C PRO A 56 5.71 20.60 -14.11
N LEU A 57 4.64 20.14 -13.47
CA LEU A 57 3.41 19.68 -14.09
C LEU A 57 2.23 20.35 -13.41
N ASP A 58 1.12 20.45 -14.15
CA ASP A 58 -0.15 20.87 -13.58
C ASP A 58 -0.56 19.92 -12.43
N ALA A 59 -0.89 20.51 -11.28
CA ALA A 59 -1.19 19.74 -10.05
C ALA A 59 -2.41 18.85 -10.23
N ASP A 60 -3.40 19.31 -10.99
CA ASP A 60 -4.62 18.56 -11.23
C ASP A 60 -4.37 17.32 -12.10
N PHE A 61 -3.56 17.46 -13.15
CA PHE A 61 -3.08 16.33 -13.94
C PHE A 61 -2.33 15.30 -13.08
N VAL A 62 -1.42 15.74 -12.21
CA VAL A 62 -0.65 14.85 -11.32
C VAL A 62 -1.58 14.02 -10.43
N VAL A 63 -2.59 14.66 -9.83
CA VAL A 63 -3.56 14.03 -8.93
C VAL A 63 -4.46 13.03 -9.66
N LEU A 64 -4.98 13.40 -10.85
CA LEU A 64 -5.81 12.48 -11.62
C LEU A 64 -5.01 11.27 -12.12
N ALA A 65 -3.79 11.50 -12.61
CA ALA A 65 -2.92 10.44 -13.09
C ALA A 65 -2.55 9.47 -11.96
N SER A 66 -2.18 9.99 -10.78
CA SER A 66 -1.88 9.13 -9.61
C SER A 66 -3.11 8.33 -9.18
N GLY A 67 -4.30 8.94 -9.17
CA GLY A 67 -5.54 8.26 -8.81
C GLY A 67 -5.87 7.08 -9.74
N VAL A 68 -5.69 7.24 -11.05
CA VAL A 68 -5.87 6.15 -12.02
C VAL A 68 -4.85 5.02 -11.77
N VAL A 69 -3.58 5.37 -11.51
CA VAL A 69 -2.53 4.40 -11.19
C VAL A 69 -2.88 3.63 -9.92
N GLU A 70 -3.32 4.30 -8.86
CA GLU A 70 -3.72 3.66 -7.60
C GLU A 70 -4.91 2.70 -7.77
N ILE A 71 -5.93 3.09 -8.53
CA ILE A 71 -7.06 2.20 -8.86
C ILE A 71 -6.56 0.96 -9.60
N GLY A 72 -5.72 1.15 -10.62
CA GLY A 72 -5.16 0.04 -11.40
C GLY A 72 -4.31 -0.92 -10.56
N LEU A 73 -3.45 -0.38 -9.69
CA LEU A 73 -2.63 -1.16 -8.77
C LEU A 73 -3.47 -1.89 -7.71
N GLY A 74 -4.46 -1.21 -7.13
CA GLY A 74 -5.38 -1.79 -6.15
C GLY A 74 -6.22 -2.91 -6.77
N ALA A 75 -6.80 -2.69 -7.95
CA ALA A 75 -7.51 -3.73 -8.70
C ALA A 75 -6.60 -4.92 -9.05
N SER A 76 -5.35 -4.65 -9.43
CA SER A 76 -4.36 -5.69 -9.71
C SER A 76 -4.05 -6.55 -8.48
N LEU A 77 -3.94 -5.95 -7.29
CA LEU A 77 -3.81 -6.70 -6.03
C LEU A 77 -5.04 -7.58 -5.75
N LEU A 78 -6.23 -7.10 -6.07
CA LEU A 78 -7.48 -7.86 -5.85
C LEU A 78 -7.67 -8.99 -6.87
N ALA A 79 -7.05 -8.90 -8.04
CA ALA A 79 -7.15 -9.91 -9.10
C ALA A 79 -5.98 -10.92 -9.12
N ALA A 80 -4.75 -10.50 -8.77
CA ALA A 80 -3.55 -11.31 -8.93
C ALA A 80 -3.28 -12.25 -7.75
N TRP A 81 -3.78 -13.49 -7.84
CA TRP A 81 -3.64 -14.50 -6.77
C TRP A 81 -2.57 -15.56 -7.02
N ARG A 82 -2.04 -15.67 -8.25
CA ARG A 82 -1.07 -16.70 -8.64
C ARG A 82 0.34 -16.12 -8.70
N GLN A 83 1.32 -16.87 -8.18
CA GLN A 83 2.73 -16.56 -8.41
C GLN A 83 3.11 -16.92 -9.86
N PRO A 84 3.96 -16.14 -10.52
CA PRO A 84 4.71 -14.98 -9.99
C PRO A 84 4.00 -13.63 -10.10
N SER A 85 2.88 -13.54 -10.82
CA SER A 85 2.18 -12.28 -11.07
C SER A 85 1.86 -11.55 -9.77
N ARG A 86 1.39 -12.29 -8.75
CA ARG A 86 1.13 -11.76 -7.40
C ARG A 86 2.35 -11.03 -6.80
N ALA A 87 3.53 -11.64 -6.84
CA ALA A 87 4.76 -11.03 -6.35
C ALA A 87 5.17 -9.80 -7.16
N LEU A 88 5.00 -9.84 -8.49
CA LEU A 88 5.30 -8.70 -9.36
C LEU A 88 4.40 -7.50 -9.04
N VAL A 89 3.08 -7.72 -8.89
CA VAL A 89 2.15 -6.65 -8.49
C VAL A 89 2.57 -6.04 -7.15
N GLY A 90 2.89 -6.86 -6.15
CA GLY A 90 3.35 -6.35 -4.85
C GLY A 90 4.65 -5.56 -4.91
N ALA A 91 5.59 -5.98 -5.76
CA ALA A 91 6.83 -5.23 -6.00
C ALA A 91 6.56 -3.90 -6.70
N THR A 92 5.65 -3.86 -7.68
CA THR A 92 5.25 -2.62 -8.36
C THR A 92 4.57 -1.65 -7.39
N VAL A 93 3.66 -2.14 -6.54
CA VAL A 93 3.01 -1.33 -5.49
C VAL A 93 4.05 -0.79 -4.50
N ALA A 94 5.01 -1.60 -4.08
CA ALA A 94 6.11 -1.16 -3.22
C ALA A 94 6.94 -0.05 -3.89
N ALA A 95 7.28 -0.20 -5.17
CA ALA A 95 8.00 0.81 -5.95
C ALA A 95 7.18 2.11 -6.09
N PHE A 96 5.87 1.99 -6.30
CA PHE A 96 4.96 3.14 -6.34
C PHE A 96 4.97 3.91 -5.01
N PHE A 97 4.87 3.23 -3.86
CA PHE A 97 5.00 3.91 -2.56
C PHE A 97 6.35 4.60 -2.38
N VAL A 98 7.45 4.01 -2.86
CA VAL A 98 8.75 4.70 -2.85
C VAL A 98 8.73 5.95 -3.73
N ALA A 99 8.12 5.88 -4.92
CA ALA A 99 8.02 7.01 -5.84
C ALA A 99 7.16 8.17 -5.32
N VAL A 100 6.13 7.88 -4.51
CA VAL A 100 5.29 8.90 -3.85
C VAL A 100 6.00 9.54 -2.64
N PHE A 101 6.99 8.89 -2.05
CA PHE A 101 7.62 9.32 -0.80
C PHE A 101 8.23 10.74 -0.84
N PRO A 102 8.92 11.18 -1.92
CA PRO A 102 9.38 12.56 -2.05
C PRO A 102 8.26 13.59 -1.92
N GLY A 103 7.05 13.27 -2.40
CA GLY A 103 5.87 14.13 -2.23
C GLY A 103 5.46 14.29 -0.76
N ASN A 104 5.48 13.20 0.01
CA ASN A 104 5.20 13.26 1.45
C ASN A 104 6.28 14.04 2.22
N ILE A 105 7.55 13.93 1.82
CA ILE A 105 8.64 14.74 2.39
C ILE A 105 8.42 16.21 2.08
N ALA A 106 8.06 16.54 0.84
CA ALA A 106 7.75 17.91 0.45
C ALA A 106 6.56 18.47 1.24
N GLN A 107 5.53 17.67 1.52
CA GLN A 107 4.43 18.10 2.40
C GLN A 107 4.94 18.57 3.77
N LEU A 108 5.90 17.85 4.37
CA LEU A 108 6.53 18.25 5.64
C LEU A 108 7.38 19.53 5.49
N VAL A 109 8.25 19.58 4.48
CA VAL A 109 9.19 20.70 4.29
C VAL A 109 8.46 21.99 3.91
N GLU A 110 7.48 21.91 3.03
CA GLU A 110 6.66 23.03 2.55
C GLU A 110 5.50 23.36 3.51
N ARG A 111 5.31 22.55 4.56
CA ARG A 111 4.26 22.69 5.59
C ARG A 111 2.84 22.79 5.02
N LYS A 112 2.53 22.00 3.99
CA LYS A 112 1.24 22.01 3.29
C LYS A 112 0.16 21.26 4.06
N ASP A 113 -0.81 21.98 4.62
CA ASP A 113 -1.95 21.38 5.32
C ASP A 113 -2.76 20.46 4.42
N GLY A 114 -3.23 19.35 4.99
CA GLY A 114 -4.26 18.53 4.37
C GLY A 114 -4.42 17.14 4.97
N PHE A 115 -5.57 16.51 4.76
CA PHE A 115 -6.00 15.24 5.37
C PHE A 115 -5.96 15.26 6.90
N GLY A 116 -6.24 16.42 7.50
CA GLY A 116 -6.13 16.64 8.95
C GLY A 116 -4.68 16.67 9.48
N LEU A 117 -3.68 16.66 8.59
CA LEU A 117 -2.27 16.85 8.90
C LEU A 117 -1.97 18.35 8.89
N ASP A 118 -2.13 18.98 10.04
CA ASP A 118 -2.02 20.43 10.28
C ASP A 118 -0.79 20.81 11.14
N THR A 119 0.04 19.83 11.49
CA THR A 119 1.23 20.02 12.33
C THR A 119 2.41 19.21 11.80
N ASP A 120 3.62 19.70 12.02
CA ASP A 120 4.87 19.03 11.62
C ASP A 120 4.97 17.62 12.26
N ALA A 121 4.47 17.44 13.47
CA ALA A 121 4.39 16.13 14.13
C ALA A 121 3.53 15.13 13.35
N LYS A 122 2.31 15.51 12.95
CA LYS A 122 1.41 14.65 12.16
C LYS A 122 2.04 14.29 10.80
N ARG A 123 2.68 15.25 10.13
CA ARG A 123 3.40 15.02 8.87
C ARG A 123 4.59 14.09 9.04
N ALA A 124 5.39 14.27 10.09
CA ALA A 124 6.53 13.40 10.38
C ALA A 124 6.11 11.96 10.66
N VAL A 125 5.00 11.77 11.40
CA VAL A 125 4.43 10.43 11.62
C VAL A 125 4.05 9.75 10.29
N ARG A 126 3.44 10.49 9.34
CA ARG A 126 3.15 9.96 7.99
C ARG A 126 4.39 9.40 7.29
N LEU A 127 5.55 10.05 7.45
CA LEU A 127 6.80 9.57 6.83
C LEU A 127 7.25 8.21 7.38
N VAL A 128 7.04 7.95 8.67
CA VAL A 128 7.37 6.65 9.30
C VAL A 128 6.45 5.53 8.79
N PHE A 129 5.22 5.85 8.42
CA PHE A 129 4.30 4.88 7.82
C PHE A 129 4.66 4.50 6.38
N GLN A 130 5.42 5.32 5.65
CA GLN A 130 5.80 5.00 4.27
C GLN A 130 6.59 3.68 4.13
N PRO A 131 7.69 3.43 4.88
CA PRO A 131 8.37 2.14 4.81
C PRO A 131 7.49 0.97 5.28
N LEU A 132 6.51 1.21 6.15
CA LEU A 132 5.55 0.18 6.55
C LEU A 132 4.61 -0.21 5.39
N LEU A 133 4.16 0.75 4.57
CA LEU A 133 3.38 0.46 3.36
C LEU A 133 4.18 -0.36 2.33
N VAL A 134 5.46 -0.04 2.15
CA VAL A 134 6.38 -0.81 1.30
C VAL A 134 6.51 -2.24 1.81
N ALA A 135 6.77 -2.41 3.11
CA ALA A 135 6.89 -3.72 3.74
C ALA A 135 5.57 -4.52 3.65
N TRP A 136 4.43 -3.85 3.80
CA TRP A 136 3.10 -4.46 3.66
C TRP A 136 2.90 -5.02 2.26
N ALA A 137 3.16 -4.23 1.20
CA ALA A 137 3.02 -4.68 -0.18
C ALA A 137 3.87 -5.94 -0.49
N ILE A 138 5.13 -5.92 -0.06
CA ILE A 138 6.07 -7.06 -0.24
C ILE A 138 5.61 -8.28 0.57
N GLY A 139 5.21 -8.08 1.83
CA GLY A 139 4.83 -9.14 2.75
C GLY A 139 3.52 -9.83 2.36
N ALA A 140 2.49 -9.04 2.02
CA ALA A 140 1.16 -9.52 1.65
C ALA A 140 1.18 -10.35 0.35
N THR A 141 2.09 -10.04 -0.58
CA THR A 141 2.23 -10.75 -1.85
C THR A 141 3.33 -11.81 -1.87
N ASN A 142 4.09 -11.94 -0.77
CA ASN A 142 5.28 -12.79 -0.66
C ASN A 142 6.32 -12.50 -1.77
N ALA A 143 6.46 -11.23 -2.16
CA ALA A 143 7.31 -10.84 -3.30
C ALA A 143 8.78 -11.21 -3.08
N LEU A 144 9.32 -10.95 -1.88
CA LEU A 144 10.70 -11.30 -1.53
C LEU A 144 10.95 -12.81 -1.56
N GLY A 145 9.99 -13.61 -1.10
CA GLY A 145 10.09 -15.06 -1.12
C GLY A 145 10.10 -15.64 -2.53
N GLU A 146 9.29 -15.09 -3.44
CA GLU A 146 9.28 -15.48 -4.85
C GLU A 146 10.56 -15.07 -5.56
N TRP A 147 11.07 -13.86 -5.31
CA TRP A 147 12.33 -13.40 -5.87
C TRP A 147 13.51 -14.28 -5.47
N ARG A 148 13.59 -14.69 -4.19
CA ARG A 148 14.62 -15.64 -3.72
C ARG A 148 14.50 -17.00 -4.39
N ARG A 149 13.29 -17.53 -4.58
CA ARG A 149 13.06 -18.82 -5.27
C ARG A 149 13.52 -18.82 -6.72
N ARG A 150 13.46 -17.69 -7.41
CA ARG A 150 13.84 -17.55 -8.83
C ARG A 150 15.35 -17.40 -9.05
N ARG A 151 16.10 -17.06 -7.99
CA ARG A 151 17.55 -16.84 -8.04
C ARG A 151 18.36 -18.08 -7.62
N CYS A 152 17.68 -19.11 -7.14
CA CYS A 152 18.24 -20.44 -6.89
C CYS A 152 17.81 -21.37 -8.02
#